data_AF-A0A0N1LY85-F1
#
_entry.id   AF-A0A0N1LY85-F1
#
_cell.length_a   1.000
_cell.length_b   1.000
_cell.length_c   1.000
_cell.angle_alpha   90.00
_cell.angle_beta   90.00
_cell.angle_gamma   90.00
#
_symmetry.space_group_name_H-M   'P 1'
#
loop_
_entity.id
_entity.type
_entity.pdbx_description
1 polymer ?
#
loop_
_entity_poly.entity_id
_entity_poly.type
_entity_poly.pdbx_seq_one_letter_code
_entity_poly.pdbx_strand_id
1 'polypeptide(L)'
;MGTFKDEKDVIVGSAKEKIGEWTNNEELEKSGKEQALEGRIGQEQREKRVDELDRQNDERDARHDRTTPENLGQEELLSEDHPDQNKITSTERRDADQLKHFTGIEDKL
;
A
#
# COMPACT_ATOMS: atom_id res chain seq x y z
N MET A 1 -11.80 4.08 3.34
CA MET A 1 -12.27 5.34 3.96
C MET A 1 -11.48 5.68 5.26
N GLY A 2 -10.17 5.39 5.35
CA GLY A 2 -9.39 5.63 6.58
C GLY A 2 -8.41 6.81 6.49
N THR A 3 -7.83 7.06 5.32
CA THR A 3 -6.75 8.05 5.11
C THR A 3 -7.21 9.48 5.38
N PHE A 4 -8.34 9.87 4.78
CA PHE A 4 -8.88 11.22 4.90
C PHE A 4 -9.29 11.59 6.34
N LYS A 5 -9.79 10.61 7.10
CA LYS A 5 -10.21 10.86 8.49
C LYS A 5 -9.02 11.24 9.36
N ASP A 6 -7.94 10.46 9.29
CA ASP A 6 -6.82 10.64 10.21
C ASP A 6 -6.01 11.89 9.86
N GLU A 7 -5.87 12.21 8.58
CA GLU A 7 -5.26 13.47 8.13
C GLU A 7 -6.07 14.69 8.57
N LYS A 8 -7.41 14.62 8.46
CA LYS A 8 -8.30 15.64 9.01
C LYS A 8 -8.14 15.75 10.53
N ASP A 9 -8.07 14.64 11.26
CA ASP A 9 -7.95 14.65 12.72
C ASP A 9 -6.63 15.28 13.17
N VAL A 10 -5.53 15.07 12.44
CA VAL A 10 -4.27 15.80 12.66
C VAL A 10 -4.45 17.30 12.46
N ILE A 11 -5.01 17.73 11.33
CA ILE A 11 -5.15 19.15 11.00
C ILE A 11 -6.08 19.86 12.00
N VAL A 12 -7.26 19.28 12.25
CA VAL A 12 -8.27 19.86 13.16
C VAL A 12 -7.76 19.84 14.59
N GLY A 13 -7.11 18.76 15.03
CA GLY A 13 -6.53 18.66 16.36
C GLY A 13 -5.46 19.71 16.59
N SER A 14 -4.51 19.86 15.66
CA SER A 14 -3.47 20.90 15.75
C SER A 14 -4.03 22.33 15.71
N ALA A 15 -5.12 22.56 14.98
CA ALA A 15 -5.79 23.86 14.99
C ALA A 15 -6.42 24.14 16.37
N LYS A 16 -7.12 23.16 16.96
CA LYS A 16 -7.71 23.29 18.31
C LYS A 16 -6.64 23.50 19.37
N GLU A 17 -5.52 22.79 19.29
CA GLU A 17 -4.37 22.97 20.19
C GLU A 17 -3.91 24.43 20.20
N LYS A 18 -3.60 24.97 19.02
CA LYS A 18 -3.13 26.37 18.88
C LYS A 18 -4.17 27.40 19.31
N ILE A 19 -5.45 27.17 18.97
CA ILE A 19 -6.52 28.09 19.38
C ILE A 19 -6.71 28.03 20.91
N GLY A 20 -6.64 26.84 21.51
CA GLY A 20 -6.68 26.65 22.96
C GLY A 20 -5.56 27.41 23.66
N GLU A 21 -4.32 27.25 23.18
CA GLU A 21 -3.15 27.98 23.67
C GLU A 21 -3.36 29.50 23.59
N TRP A 22 -3.79 30.03 22.44
CA TRP A 22 -3.99 31.47 22.25
C TRP A 22 -5.14 32.05 23.08
N THR A 23 -6.13 31.24 23.42
CA THR A 23 -7.31 31.66 24.20
C THR A 23 -7.21 31.34 25.67
N ASN A 24 -6.08 30.76 26.13
CA ASN A 24 -5.92 30.20 27.47
C ASN A 24 -7.05 29.20 27.84
N ASN A 25 -7.49 28.42 26.86
CA ASN A 25 -8.51 27.38 27.04
C ASN A 25 -7.84 26.00 27.05
N GLU A 26 -7.48 25.53 28.25
CA GLU A 26 -6.78 24.27 28.46
C GLU A 26 -7.56 23.03 27.96
N GLU A 27 -8.89 23.05 28.05
CA GLU A 27 -9.72 21.94 27.58
C GLU A 27 -9.67 21.83 26.05
N LEU A 28 -9.75 22.97 25.36
CA LEU A 28 -9.63 23.03 23.91
C LEU A 28 -8.23 22.63 23.45
N GLU A 29 -7.19 23.09 24.16
CA GLU A 29 -5.81 22.72 23.88
C GLU A 29 -5.60 21.20 23.99
N LYS A 30 -6.04 20.63 25.11
CA LYS A 30 -5.88 19.20 25.40
C LYS A 30 -6.68 18.32 24.43
N SER A 31 -7.93 18.68 24.14
CA SER A 31 -8.74 17.95 23.15
C SER A 31 -8.14 18.03 21.74
N GLY A 32 -7.50 19.15 21.39
CA GLY A 32 -6.74 19.29 20.15
C GLY A 32 -5.54 18.36 20.07
N LYS A 33 -4.74 18.30 21.16
CA LYS A 33 -3.59 17.39 21.28
C LYS A 33 -4.01 15.92 21.13
N GLU A 34 -5.06 15.51 21.84
CA GLU A 34 -5.58 14.13 21.80
C GLU A 34 -6.07 13.77 20.39
N GLN A 35 -6.87 14.63 19.75
CA GLN A 35 -7.37 14.40 18.40
C GLN A 35 -6.22 14.30 17.36
N ALA A 36 -5.21 15.16 17.47
CA ALA A 36 -4.07 15.11 16.57
C ALA A 36 -3.22 13.85 16.78
N LEU A 37 -3.07 13.40 18.03
CA LEU A 37 -2.35 12.18 18.37
C LEU A 37 -3.04 10.93 17.80
N GLU A 38 -4.35 10.83 17.95
CA GLU A 38 -5.13 9.71 17.37
C GLU A 38 -4.97 9.64 15.85
N GLY A 39 -5.03 10.78 15.17
CA GLY A 39 -4.79 10.85 13.72
C GLY A 39 -3.39 10.35 13.33
N ARG A 40 -2.35 10.75 14.07
CA ARG A 40 -0.97 10.28 13.80
C ARG A 40 -0.81 8.78 14.02
N ILE A 41 -1.40 8.23 15.07
CA ILE A 41 -1.37 6.78 15.33
C ILE A 41 -2.05 6.03 14.18
N GLY A 42 -3.19 6.51 13.70
CA GLY A 42 -3.90 5.91 12.56
C GLY A 42 -3.11 5.96 11.25
N GLN A 43 -2.35 7.04 11.03
CA GLN A 43 -1.42 7.16 9.90
C GLN A 43 -0.27 6.14 10.01
N GLU A 44 0.42 6.11 11.16
CA GLU A 44 1.56 5.21 11.38
C GLU A 44 1.18 3.73 11.25
N GLN A 45 0.01 3.33 11.78
CA GLN A 45 -0.49 1.97 11.65
C GLN A 45 -0.76 1.57 10.18
N ARG A 46 -1.20 2.53 9.37
CA ARG A 46 -1.41 2.28 7.93
C ARG A 46 -0.09 2.19 7.17
N GLU A 47 0.85 3.08 7.44
CA GLU A 47 2.19 3.02 6.85
C GLU A 47 2.85 1.67 7.15
N LYS A 48 2.82 1.22 8.41
CA LYS A 48 3.31 -0.12 8.78
C LYS A 48 2.64 -1.25 8.02
N ARG A 49 1.34 -1.13 7.72
CA ARG A 49 0.62 -2.14 6.94
C ARG A 49 1.03 -2.12 5.46
N VAL A 50 1.28 -0.94 4.90
CA VAL A 50 1.78 -0.80 3.53
C VAL A 50 3.17 -1.40 3.42
N ASP A 51 4.09 -1.04 4.34
CA ASP A 51 5.44 -1.59 4.38
C ASP A 51 5.45 -3.12 4.48
N GLU A 52 4.54 -3.69 5.28
CA GLU A 52 4.40 -5.14 5.42
C GLU A 52 3.92 -5.80 4.12
N LEU A 53 2.95 -5.19 3.44
CA LEU A 53 2.48 -5.68 2.13
C LEU A 53 3.55 -5.58 1.05
N ASP A 54 4.34 -4.51 1.06
CA ASP A 54 5.45 -4.33 0.12
C ASP A 54 6.54 -5.38 0.36
N ARG A 55 6.89 -5.67 1.62
CA ARG A 55 7.82 -6.77 1.94
C ARG A 55 7.28 -8.12 1.49
N GLN A 56 6.00 -8.41 1.71
CA GLN A 56 5.39 -9.67 1.25
C GLN A 56 5.41 -9.79 -0.28
N ASN A 57 5.19 -8.69 -1.01
CA ASN A 57 5.31 -8.66 -2.46
C ASN A 57 6.77 -8.90 -2.90
N ASP A 58 7.74 -8.22 -2.29
CA ASP A 58 9.17 -8.41 -2.60
C ASP A 58 9.62 -9.86 -2.31
N GLU A 59 9.16 -10.46 -1.21
CA GLU A 59 9.42 -11.87 -0.90
C GLU A 59 8.78 -12.83 -1.90
N ARG A 60 7.54 -12.56 -2.35
CA ARG A 60 6.87 -13.34 -3.38
C ARG A 60 7.63 -13.26 -4.70
N ASP A 61 8.02 -12.06 -5.10
CA ASP A 61 8.76 -11.83 -6.35
C ASP A 61 10.13 -12.53 -6.29
N ALA A 62 10.85 -12.45 -5.16
CA ALA A 62 12.12 -13.15 -4.96
C ALA A 62 11.98 -14.69 -4.94
N ARG A 63 10.86 -15.23 -4.46
CA ARG A 63 10.54 -16.67 -4.56
C ARG A 63 10.26 -17.08 -5.99
N HIS A 64 9.55 -16.25 -6.75
CA HIS A 64 9.22 -16.50 -8.15
C HIS A 64 10.47 -16.43 -9.06
N ASP A 65 11.48 -15.64 -8.69
CA ASP A 65 12.79 -15.61 -9.35
C ASP A 65 13.68 -16.81 -8.99
N ARG A 66 13.49 -17.43 -7.82
CA ARG A 66 14.21 -18.65 -7.41
C ARG A 66 13.65 -19.94 -8.00
N THR A 67 12.38 -19.94 -8.40
CA THR A 67 11.82 -21.01 -9.24
C THR A 67 12.32 -20.83 -10.67
N THR A 68 13.59 -21.16 -10.92
CA THR A 68 14.03 -21.47 -12.27
C THR A 68 13.27 -22.71 -12.77
N PRO A 69 12.93 -22.78 -14.07
CA PRO A 69 12.07 -23.83 -14.65
C PRO A 69 12.61 -25.27 -14.53
N GLU A 70 13.78 -25.48 -13.91
CA GLU A 70 14.41 -26.79 -13.76
C GLU A 70 13.76 -27.68 -12.68
N ASN A 71 12.80 -27.16 -11.88
CA ASN A 71 12.08 -27.94 -10.86
C ASN A 71 10.58 -28.16 -11.17
N LEU A 72 10.09 -27.70 -12.32
CA LEU A 72 8.76 -28.06 -12.79
C LEU A 72 8.87 -29.43 -13.44
N GLY A 73 8.27 -30.44 -12.80
CA GLY A 73 8.23 -31.81 -13.33
C GLY A 73 7.71 -31.82 -14.76
N GLN A 74 8.27 -32.71 -15.59
CA GLN A 74 8.02 -32.87 -17.03
C GLN A 74 6.55 -32.98 -17.47
N GLU A 75 5.60 -33.02 -16.55
CA GLU A 75 4.17 -33.10 -16.82
C GLU A 75 3.55 -31.74 -17.19
N GLU A 76 4.19 -30.62 -16.83
CA GLU A 76 3.71 -29.26 -17.17
C GLU A 76 4.35 -28.67 -18.44
N LEU A 77 5.33 -29.38 -19.02
CA LEU A 77 6.03 -28.99 -20.25
C LEU A 77 5.27 -29.38 -21.54
N LEU A 78 4.18 -30.14 -21.44
CA LEU A 78 3.38 -30.61 -22.59
C LEU A 78 2.15 -29.74 -22.90
N SER A 79 1.88 -28.71 -22.08
CA SER A 79 0.95 -27.63 -22.45
C SER A 79 1.75 -26.52 -23.12
N GLU A 80 2.35 -26.83 -24.27
CA GLU A 80 2.87 -25.82 -25.17
C GLU A 80 1.71 -25.02 -25.76
N ASP A 81 1.70 -23.71 -25.52
CA ASP A 81 1.57 -22.78 -26.64
C ASP A 81 2.46 -21.54 -26.45
N HIS A 82 3.55 -21.56 -27.22
CA HIS A 82 4.42 -20.48 -27.68
C HIS A 82 5.54 -19.90 -26.77
N PRO A 83 6.80 -19.90 -27.28
CA PRO A 83 7.95 -19.31 -26.59
C PRO A 83 8.16 -17.82 -26.92
N ASP A 84 8.60 -17.09 -25.89
CA ASP A 84 9.39 -15.84 -25.87
C ASP A 84 8.92 -14.62 -26.68
N GLN A 85 8.47 -13.54 -26.00
CA GLN A 85 8.66 -12.15 -26.51
C GLN A 85 8.82 -11.00 -25.49
N ASN A 86 8.59 -11.13 -24.17
CA ASN A 86 8.77 -9.97 -23.27
C ASN A 86 9.18 -10.38 -21.85
N LYS A 87 10.49 -10.34 -21.54
CA LYS A 87 10.93 -10.24 -20.14
C LYS A 87 10.66 -8.81 -19.67
N ILE A 88 9.38 -8.54 -19.38
CA ILE A 88 8.90 -7.30 -18.79
C ILE A 88 9.62 -7.12 -17.45
N THR A 89 10.33 -6.01 -17.27
CA THR A 89 11.01 -5.68 -16.02
C THR A 89 10.00 -5.51 -14.88
N SER A 90 10.44 -5.62 -13.62
CA SER A 90 9.54 -5.56 -12.46
C SER A 90 8.69 -4.28 -12.42
N THR A 91 9.26 -3.16 -12.87
CA THR A 91 8.59 -1.86 -13.02
C THR A 91 7.45 -1.93 -14.03
N GLU A 92 7.73 -2.59 -15.15
CA GLU A 92 6.92 -2.66 -16.35
C GLU A 92 5.75 -3.65 -16.15
N ARG A 93 5.90 -4.62 -15.23
CA ARG A 93 4.80 -5.44 -14.68
C ARG A 93 3.86 -4.64 -13.78
N ARG A 94 4.40 -3.83 -12.86
CA ARG A 94 3.59 -2.97 -11.98
C ARG A 94 2.78 -1.95 -12.78
N ASP A 95 3.38 -1.39 -13.82
CA ASP A 95 2.71 -0.45 -14.72
C ASP A 95 1.59 -1.15 -15.51
N ALA A 96 1.82 -2.38 -15.98
CA ALA A 96 0.78 -3.18 -16.63
C ALA A 96 -0.38 -3.52 -15.68
N ASP A 97 -0.11 -3.91 -14.44
CA ASP A 97 -1.14 -4.19 -13.45
C ASP A 97 -1.95 -2.93 -13.08
N GLN A 98 -1.29 -1.77 -12.94
CA GLN A 98 -1.99 -0.50 -12.78
C GLN A 98 -2.90 -0.21 -13.99
N LEU A 99 -2.39 -0.36 -15.21
CA LEU A 99 -3.17 -0.18 -16.43
C LEU A 99 -4.38 -1.12 -16.50
N LYS A 100 -4.24 -2.38 -16.06
CA LYS A 100 -5.36 -3.33 -15.98
C LYS A 100 -6.44 -2.86 -14.99
N HIS A 101 -6.04 -2.38 -13.82
CA HIS A 101 -6.98 -1.85 -12.82
C HIS A 101 -7.72 -0.60 -13.30
N PHE A 102 -7.07 0.28 -14.07
CA PHE A 102 -7.71 1.46 -14.65
C PHE A 102 -8.63 1.16 -15.84
N THR A 103 -8.33 0.12 -16.61
CA THR A 103 -9.09 -0.25 -17.82
C THR A 103 -10.22 -1.24 -17.55
N GLY A 104 -10.20 -1.96 -16.42
CA GLY A 104 -11.25 -2.89 -16.01
C GLY A 104 -11.32 -4.17 -16.86
N ILE A 105 -10.27 -4.46 -17.64
CA ILE A 105 -10.18 -5.69 -18.43
C ILE A 105 -9.48 -6.73 -17.56
N GLU A 106 -10.27 -7.46 -16.78
CA GLU A 106 -9.82 -8.71 -16.18
C GLU A 106 -9.71 -9.75 -17.29
N ASP A 107 -8.54 -10.40 -17.43
CA ASP A 107 -8.33 -11.47 -18.39
C ASP A 107 -9.30 -12.62 -18.04
N LYS A 108 -10.42 -12.70 -18.78
CA LYS A 108 -11.23 -13.90 -18.84
C LYS A 108 -10.52 -14.89 -19.75
N LEU A 109 -9.71 -15.76 -19.15
CA LEU A 109 -9.31 -17.05 -19.70
C LEU A 109 -9.90 -18.15 -18.82
#